data_AF-A0A7S3B7K4-F1
#
_entry.id   AF-A0A7S3B7K4-F1
#
_cell.length_a   1.000
_cell.length_b   1.000
_cell.length_c   1.000
_cell.angle_alpha   90.00
_cell.angle_beta   90.00
_cell.angle_gamma   90.00
#
_symmetry.space_group_name_H-M   'P 1'
#
loop_
_entity.id
_entity.type
_entity.pdbx_description
1 polymer ?
#
loop_
_entity_poly.entity_id
_entity_poly.type
_entity_poly.pdbx_seq_one_letter_code
_entity_poly.pdbx_strand_id
1 'polypeptide(L)'
;MALEGPHEVLVHRLKEHMREHGKSQIYMTRVLGFTSSGMLSSYLRGRRDLSARTLRDCDDKVLKFLDSSVDVTTVHVTTVDATGGAMALEATVDATTVDRIACVECGYTDNDSQLLLCDGRDGDGSDCSAAYHTYCLSPPLADIPEGEWFCASCTARRSEAPPPEPAQITTS
;
A
#
# COMPACT_ATOMS: atom_id res chain seq x y z
N MET A 1 37.02 -7.19 2.94
CA MET A 1 35.57 -7.02 3.16
C MET A 1 35.04 -6.34 1.90
N ALA A 2 34.24 -7.02 1.09
CA ALA A 2 33.73 -6.45 -0.14
C ALA A 2 32.78 -5.30 0.22
N LEU A 3 33.03 -4.11 -0.32
CA LEU A 3 32.09 -2.99 -0.23
C LEU A 3 30.86 -3.42 -1.04
N GLU A 4 29.78 -3.80 -0.35
CA GLU A 4 28.50 -4.11 -1.01
C GLU A 4 28.07 -2.88 -1.81
N GLY A 5 27.81 -3.08 -3.10
CA GLY A 5 27.38 -1.98 -3.97
C GLY A 5 26.00 -1.47 -3.56
N PRO A 6 25.67 -0.20 -3.85
CA PRO A 6 24.36 0.37 -3.49
C PRO A 6 23.17 -0.43 -4.05
N HIS A 7 23.34 -1.03 -5.24
CA HIS A 7 22.37 -1.93 -5.83
C HIS A 7 22.17 -3.23 -5.03
N GLU A 8 23.23 -3.83 -4.48
CA GLU A 8 23.14 -5.09 -3.72
C GLU A 8 22.33 -4.90 -2.43
N VAL A 9 22.49 -3.74 -1.78
CA VAL A 9 21.71 -3.34 -0.60
C VAL A 9 20.22 -3.22 -0.95
N LEU A 10 19.88 -2.58 -2.07
CA LEU A 10 18.48 -2.45 -2.52
C LEU A 10 17.85 -3.80 -2.85
N VAL A 11 18.59 -4.69 -3.53
CA VAL A 11 18.14 -6.05 -3.84
C VAL A 11 17.90 -6.85 -2.56
N HIS A 12 18.77 -6.75 -1.56
CA HIS A 12 18.59 -7.43 -0.28
C HIS A 12 17.31 -6.97 0.42
N ARG A 13 17.14 -5.64 0.58
CA ARG A 13 15.97 -5.05 1.21
C ARG A 13 14.67 -5.40 0.48
N LEU A 14 14.67 -5.37 -0.86
CA LEU A 14 13.49 -5.75 -1.63
C LEU A 14 13.13 -7.23 -1.46
N LYS A 15 14.11 -8.13 -1.41
CA LYS A 15 13.86 -9.57 -1.16
C LYS A 15 13.30 -9.82 0.23
N GLU A 16 13.83 -9.13 1.23
CA GLU A 16 13.35 -9.20 2.61
C GLU A 16 11.90 -8.72 2.71
N HIS A 17 11.61 -7.55 2.14
CA HIS A 17 10.27 -7.01 2.05
C HIS A 17 9.27 -7.98 1.40
N MET A 18 9.66 -8.59 0.29
CA MET A 18 8.85 -9.61 -0.40
C MET A 18 8.56 -10.82 0.49
N ARG A 19 9.55 -11.25 1.28
CA ARG A 19 9.42 -12.39 2.20
C ARG A 19 8.53 -12.05 3.39
N GLU A 20 8.72 -10.89 4.01
CA GLU A 20 7.97 -10.43 5.19
C GLU A 20 6.49 -10.26 4.91
N HIS A 21 6.16 -9.71 3.74
CA HIS A 21 4.78 -9.44 3.35
C HIS A 21 4.17 -10.51 2.43
N GLY A 22 4.88 -11.62 2.17
CA GLY A 22 4.40 -12.68 1.27
C GLY A 22 4.15 -12.22 -0.18
N LYS A 23 4.82 -11.16 -0.64
CA LYS A 23 4.58 -10.52 -1.93
C LYS A 23 5.30 -11.28 -3.06
N SER A 24 4.54 -11.67 -4.10
CA SER A 24 5.09 -12.38 -5.25
C SER A 24 5.91 -11.46 -6.17
N GLN A 25 6.81 -12.03 -6.99
CA GLN A 25 7.52 -11.27 -8.02
C GLN A 25 6.59 -10.61 -9.04
N ILE A 26 5.49 -11.29 -9.39
CA ILE A 26 4.49 -10.74 -10.33
C ILE A 26 3.87 -9.48 -9.73
N TYR A 27 3.54 -9.54 -8.45
CA TYR A 27 2.99 -8.40 -7.71
C TYR A 27 4.01 -7.26 -7.64
N MET A 28 5.25 -7.53 -7.22
CA MET A 28 6.33 -6.53 -7.18
C MET A 28 6.64 -5.92 -8.55
N THR A 29 6.51 -6.68 -9.63
CA THR A 29 6.72 -6.18 -10.99
C THR A 29 5.74 -5.06 -11.31
N ARG A 30 4.46 -5.23 -10.93
CA ARG A 30 3.41 -4.23 -11.17
C ARG A 30 3.61 -3.00 -10.29
N VAL A 31 3.81 -3.21 -9.00
CA VAL A 31 3.94 -2.11 -8.02
C VAL A 31 5.17 -1.24 -8.30
N LEU A 32 6.29 -1.85 -8.67
CA LEU A 32 7.51 -1.11 -9.00
C LEU A 32 7.48 -0.47 -10.41
N GLY A 33 6.42 -0.69 -11.19
CA GLY A 33 6.33 -0.20 -12.57
C GLY A 33 7.37 -0.82 -13.51
N PHE A 34 7.74 -2.09 -13.28
CA PHE A 34 8.60 -2.83 -14.19
C PHE A 34 7.82 -3.29 -15.42
N THR A 35 8.45 -3.22 -16.60
CA THR A 35 7.81 -3.59 -17.87
C THR A 35 7.55 -5.09 -17.98
N SER A 36 8.24 -5.92 -17.19
CA SER A 36 8.07 -7.38 -17.21
C SER A 36 8.61 -8.04 -15.95
N SER A 37 8.08 -9.21 -15.61
CA SER A 37 8.61 -10.05 -14.51
C SER A 37 10.05 -10.48 -14.75
N GLY A 38 10.49 -10.54 -16.01
CA GLY A 38 11.87 -10.76 -16.40
C GLY A 38 12.79 -9.62 -15.96
N MET A 39 12.33 -8.37 -16.02
CA MET A 39 13.11 -7.20 -15.61
C MET A 39 13.37 -7.21 -14.09
N LEU A 40 12.34 -7.50 -13.28
CA LEU A 40 12.52 -7.68 -11.84
C LEU A 40 13.43 -8.89 -11.53
N SER A 41 13.27 -9.98 -12.28
CA SER A 41 14.11 -11.18 -12.09
C SER A 41 15.59 -10.91 -12.37
N SER A 42 15.90 -10.16 -13.45
CA SER A 42 17.25 -9.72 -13.78
C SER A 42 17.80 -8.74 -12.75
N TYR A 43 16.97 -7.79 -12.27
CA TYR A 43 17.34 -6.86 -11.21
C TYR A 43 17.74 -7.60 -9.93
N LEU A 44 16.92 -8.56 -9.49
CA LEU A 44 17.18 -9.36 -8.29
C LEU A 44 18.40 -10.30 -8.41
N ARG A 45 18.87 -10.57 -9.63
CA ARG A 45 20.04 -11.42 -9.94
C ARG A 45 21.34 -10.61 -10.09
N GLY A 46 21.24 -9.29 -10.26
CA GLY A 46 22.37 -8.35 -10.20
C GLY A 46 22.89 -7.82 -11.55
N ARG A 47 23.97 -7.03 -11.46
CA ARG A 47 24.53 -6.14 -12.52
C ARG A 47 24.94 -6.77 -13.86
N ARG A 48 24.81 -8.09 -14.06
CA ARG A 48 25.32 -8.76 -15.28
C ARG A 48 24.34 -8.77 -16.45
N ASP A 49 23.04 -8.59 -16.18
CA ASP A 49 21.99 -8.77 -17.19
C ASP A 49 21.39 -7.45 -17.69
N LEU A 50 21.77 -6.29 -17.13
CA LEU A 50 21.15 -4.99 -17.35
C LEU A 50 22.18 -3.91 -17.73
N SER A 51 21.80 -3.00 -18.63
CA SER A 51 22.62 -1.82 -18.93
C SER A 51 22.74 -0.91 -17.70
N ALA A 52 23.84 -0.17 -17.57
CA ALA A 52 24.04 0.75 -16.43
C ALA A 52 22.93 1.80 -16.32
N ARG A 53 22.32 2.23 -17.43
CA ARG A 53 21.19 3.17 -17.42
C ARG A 53 19.93 2.50 -16.90
N THR A 54 19.62 1.31 -17.40
CA THR A 54 18.44 0.54 -16.97
C THR A 54 18.55 0.18 -15.49
N LEU A 55 19.73 -0.23 -15.04
CA LEU A 55 19.96 -0.57 -13.64
C LEU A 55 19.66 0.62 -12.71
N ARG A 56 20.12 1.82 -13.06
CA ARG A 56 19.82 3.04 -12.28
C ARG A 56 18.34 3.36 -12.24
N ASP A 57 17.62 3.19 -13.35
CA ASP A 57 16.16 3.37 -13.39
C ASP A 57 15.45 2.36 -12.48
N CYS A 58 15.91 1.11 -12.49
CA CYS A 58 15.41 0.08 -11.58
C CYS A 58 15.75 0.41 -10.10
N ASP A 59 16.97 0.85 -9.81
CA ASP A 59 17.41 1.24 -8.46
C ASP A 59 16.55 2.39 -7.93
N ASP A 60 16.24 3.40 -8.75
CA ASP A 60 15.39 4.54 -8.38
C ASP A 60 13.95 4.11 -8.06
N LYS A 61 13.36 3.25 -8.89
CA LYS A 61 12.04 2.65 -8.64
C LYS A 61 11.98 1.86 -7.35
N VAL A 62 13.00 1.04 -7.10
CA VAL A 62 13.08 0.19 -5.90
C VAL A 62 13.35 1.02 -4.65
N LEU A 63 14.22 2.01 -4.73
CA LEU A 63 14.50 2.92 -3.62
C LEU A 63 13.25 3.71 -3.22
N LYS A 64 12.51 4.28 -4.19
CA LYS A 64 11.26 5.01 -3.93
C LYS A 64 10.22 4.13 -3.25
N PHE A 65 10.07 2.89 -3.71
CA PHE A 65 9.17 1.92 -3.10
C PHE A 65 9.59 1.55 -1.67
N LEU A 66 10.87 1.27 -1.45
CA LEU A 66 11.40 0.93 -0.13
C LEU A 66 11.36 2.10 0.86
N ASP A 67 11.51 3.35 0.38
CA ASP A 67 11.38 4.57 1.17
C ASP A 67 9.92 4.86 1.54
N SER A 68 8.99 4.55 0.63
CA SER A 68 7.55 4.65 0.88
C SER A 68 7.00 3.51 1.77
N SER A 69 7.75 2.41 1.88
CA SER A 69 7.38 1.22 2.66
C SER A 69 8.01 1.18 4.06
N VAL A 70 8.96 2.07 4.36
CA VAL A 70 9.37 2.29 5.73
C VAL A 70 8.43 3.32 6.31
N ASP A 71 7.65 2.95 7.34
CA ASP A 71 7.18 3.94 8.29
C ASP A 71 8.43 4.67 8.76
N VAL A 72 8.58 5.92 8.31
CA VAL A 72 9.67 6.77 8.76
C VAL A 72 9.46 6.94 10.26
N THR A 73 10.11 6.06 11.04
CA THR A 73 10.50 6.41 12.39
C THR A 73 11.57 7.46 12.14
N THR A 74 11.15 8.69 11.84
CA THR A 74 12.06 9.81 11.71
C THR A 74 12.68 9.92 13.09
N VAL A 75 13.85 9.33 13.25
CA VAL A 75 14.70 9.63 14.39
C VAL A 75 15.13 11.07 14.12
N HIS A 76 14.36 12.01 14.64
CA HIS A 76 14.78 13.40 14.73
C HIS A 76 15.99 13.38 15.66
N VAL A 77 17.19 13.27 15.08
CA VAL A 77 18.43 13.55 15.79
C VAL A 77 18.46 15.05 16.01
N THR A 78 17.82 15.50 17.08
CA THR A 78 18.07 16.83 17.61
C THR A 78 19.37 16.73 18.40
N THR A 79 20.42 17.36 17.89
CA THR A 79 21.66 17.51 18.65
C THR A 79 21.33 18.34 19.89
N VAL A 80 21.25 17.69 21.05
CA VAL A 80 21.15 18.40 22.33
C VAL A 80 22.49 19.04 22.61
N ASP A 81 22.51 20.37 22.66
CA ASP A 81 23.71 21.12 23.00
C ASP A 81 24.04 20.92 24.48
N ALA A 82 25.33 20.77 24.80
CA ALA A 82 25.81 20.39 26.12
C ALA A 82 25.72 21.55 27.12
N THR A 83 24.52 21.84 27.63
CA THR A 83 24.35 22.62 28.86
C THR A 83 23.34 21.95 29.78
N GLY A 84 23.85 21.44 30.90
CA GLY A 84 23.08 20.67 31.87
C GLY A 84 21.90 21.46 32.45
N GLY A 85 20.72 20.87 32.35
CA GLY A 85 19.51 21.32 33.02
C GLY A 85 18.48 20.19 32.95
N ALA A 86 18.31 19.47 34.05
CA ALA A 86 17.31 18.42 34.17
C ALA A 86 15.90 19.02 34.01
N MET A 87 15.10 18.54 33.05
CA MET A 87 13.66 18.72 33.06
C MET A 87 12.93 17.45 32.64
N ALA A 88 11.78 17.28 33.30
CA ALA A 88 10.97 16.09 33.39
C ALA A 88 10.58 15.50 32.03
N LEU A 89 10.57 14.16 31.99
CA LEU A 89 10.06 13.34 30.91
C LEU A 89 8.54 13.49 30.85
N GLU A 90 8.03 14.42 30.06
CA GLU A 90 6.64 14.41 29.61
C GLU A 90 6.63 14.13 28.10
N ALA A 91 6.48 12.85 27.77
CA ALA A 91 6.22 12.39 26.41
C ALA A 91 4.78 12.77 26.05
N THR A 92 4.58 13.97 25.53
CA THR A 92 3.35 14.27 24.80
C THR A 92 3.48 13.68 23.41
N VAL A 93 2.91 12.48 23.26
CA VAL A 93 2.67 11.89 21.94
C VAL A 93 1.60 12.74 21.30
N ASP A 94 2.00 13.71 20.47
CA ASP A 94 1.06 14.44 19.60
C ASP A 94 0.65 13.48 18.49
N ALA A 95 -0.17 12.51 18.85
CA ALA A 95 -0.84 11.61 17.95
C ALA A 95 -2.03 12.35 17.37
N THR A 96 -1.79 13.31 16.47
CA THR A 96 -2.75 13.48 15.37
C THR A 96 -2.64 12.20 14.55
N THR A 97 -3.41 11.18 14.93
CA THR A 97 -3.60 9.98 14.13
C THR A 97 -4.33 10.42 12.87
N VAL A 98 -3.57 10.93 11.90
CA VAL A 98 -4.06 11.07 10.54
C VAL A 98 -4.43 9.66 10.14
N ASP A 99 -5.73 9.39 10.01
CA ASP A 99 -6.25 8.08 9.66
C ASP A 99 -5.65 7.71 8.30
N ARG A 100 -4.59 6.90 8.34
CA ARG A 100 -3.85 6.51 7.14
C ARG A 100 -4.61 5.35 6.53
N ILE A 101 -5.52 5.69 5.63
CA ILE A 101 -6.31 4.70 4.90
C ILE A 101 -5.39 3.94 3.95
N ALA A 102 -5.18 2.66 4.24
CA ALA A 102 -4.33 1.77 3.45
C ALA A 102 -5.19 0.90 2.52
N CYS A 103 -4.69 0.66 1.31
CA CYS A 103 -5.32 -0.26 0.39
C CYS A 103 -5.28 -1.69 0.96
N VAL A 104 -6.45 -2.34 1.03
CA VAL A 104 -6.65 -3.65 1.66
C VAL A 104 -5.85 -4.75 0.96
N GLU A 105 -5.61 -4.64 -0.34
CA GLU A 105 -4.85 -5.64 -1.11
C GLU A 105 -3.33 -5.48 -0.97
N CYS A 106 -2.84 -4.23 -0.95
CA CYS A 106 -1.41 -3.96 -1.05
C CYS A 106 -0.76 -3.60 0.30
N GLY A 107 -1.58 -3.13 1.24
CA GLY A 107 -1.20 -2.65 2.57
C GLY A 107 -0.57 -1.25 2.56
N TYR A 108 -0.62 -0.54 1.44
CA TYR A 108 0.03 0.77 1.29
C TYR A 108 -0.95 1.93 1.29
N THR A 109 -0.40 3.09 1.66
CA THR A 109 -1.08 4.39 1.69
C THR A 109 -0.58 5.31 0.57
N ASP A 110 0.29 4.82 -0.31
CA ASP A 110 0.80 5.57 -1.46
C ASP A 110 -0.24 5.68 -2.57
N ASN A 111 0.02 6.56 -3.55
CA ASN A 111 -0.80 6.72 -4.76
C ASN A 111 -2.30 6.96 -4.45
N ASP A 112 -2.56 7.89 -3.53
CA ASP A 112 -3.89 8.31 -3.08
C ASP A 112 -4.82 8.72 -4.24
N SER A 113 -4.25 9.25 -5.32
CA SER A 113 -4.99 9.68 -6.51
C SER A 113 -5.65 8.52 -7.28
N GLN A 114 -5.22 7.28 -7.02
CA GLN A 114 -5.82 6.07 -7.57
C GLN A 114 -6.44 5.18 -6.48
N LEU A 115 -6.64 5.72 -5.27
CA LEU A 115 -7.22 5.00 -4.14
C LEU A 115 -8.74 5.21 -4.10
N LEU A 116 -9.48 4.12 -4.18
CA LEU A 116 -10.93 4.07 -4.05
C LEU A 116 -11.31 3.80 -2.60
N LEU A 117 -12.23 4.61 -2.08
CA LEU A 117 -12.86 4.41 -0.79
C LEU A 117 -14.24 3.80 -0.99
N CYS A 118 -14.61 2.90 -0.10
CA CYS A 118 -15.92 2.27 -0.13
C CYS A 118 -17.00 3.20 0.47
N ASP A 119 -18.06 3.50 -0.28
CA ASP A 119 -19.18 4.33 0.18
C ASP A 119 -20.26 3.55 0.97
N GLY A 120 -20.01 2.27 1.27
CA GLY A 120 -20.99 1.43 1.96
C GLY A 120 -20.80 1.36 3.47
N ARG A 121 -21.62 0.55 4.14
CA ARG A 121 -21.58 0.36 5.60
C ARG A 121 -21.38 -1.08 6.00
N ASP A 122 -20.53 -1.35 6.98
CA ASP A 122 -20.26 -2.68 7.50
C ASP A 122 -21.44 -3.30 8.24
N GLY A 123 -21.32 -4.60 8.55
CA GLY A 123 -22.42 -5.38 9.13
C GLY A 123 -22.87 -4.89 10.52
N ASP A 124 -22.01 -4.15 11.23
CA ASP A 124 -22.36 -3.49 12.49
C ASP A 124 -23.07 -2.14 12.29
N GLY A 125 -23.13 -1.64 11.05
CA GLY A 125 -23.74 -0.36 10.69
C GLY A 125 -22.76 0.81 10.61
N SER A 126 -21.47 0.60 10.87
CA SER A 126 -20.41 1.61 10.72
C SER A 126 -20.06 1.86 9.24
N ASP A 127 -19.40 2.99 8.94
CA ASP A 127 -18.91 3.29 7.59
C ASP A 127 -17.77 2.34 7.21
N CYS A 128 -17.81 1.82 5.99
CA CYS A 128 -16.83 0.85 5.52
C CYS A 128 -15.49 1.54 5.26
N SER A 129 -14.49 1.24 6.07
CA SER A 129 -13.13 1.79 5.94
C SER A 129 -12.29 1.12 4.83
N ALA A 130 -12.92 0.28 4.01
CA ALA A 130 -12.21 -0.47 2.99
C ALA A 130 -11.77 0.45 1.84
N ALA A 131 -10.46 0.42 1.54
CA ALA A 131 -9.87 1.16 0.43
C ALA A 131 -9.09 0.25 -0.51
N TYR A 132 -9.07 0.58 -1.80
CA TYR A 132 -8.42 -0.23 -2.83
C TYR A 132 -7.83 0.66 -3.90
N HIS A 133 -6.60 0.40 -4.34
CA HIS A 133 -6.13 1.02 -5.58
C HIS A 133 -6.90 0.48 -6.78
N THR A 134 -7.16 1.32 -7.78
CA THR A 134 -7.82 0.92 -9.04
C THR A 134 -7.16 -0.31 -9.68
N TYR A 135 -5.83 -0.38 -9.64
CA TYR A 135 -5.04 -1.50 -10.18
C TYR A 135 -4.91 -2.71 -9.24
N CYS A 136 -5.26 -2.56 -7.96
CA CYS A 136 -5.26 -3.66 -7.00
C CYS A 136 -6.56 -4.48 -7.06
N LEU A 137 -7.61 -3.94 -7.66
CA LEU A 137 -8.87 -4.64 -7.88
C LEU A 137 -8.72 -5.80 -8.88
N SER A 138 -9.63 -6.77 -8.79
CA SER A 138 -9.75 -7.88 -9.73
C SER A 138 -11.20 -7.96 -10.26
N PRO A 139 -11.46 -7.53 -11.51
CA PRO A 139 -10.52 -6.96 -12.48
C PRO A 139 -10.03 -5.53 -12.11
N PRO A 140 -8.83 -5.12 -12.57
CA PRO A 140 -8.32 -3.78 -12.31
C PRO A 140 -9.10 -2.73 -13.12
N LEU A 141 -9.35 -1.58 -12.50
CA LEU A 141 -9.97 -0.41 -13.12
C LEU A 141 -8.90 0.47 -13.75
N ALA A 142 -9.22 1.08 -14.90
CA ALA A 142 -8.30 2.00 -15.60
C ALA A 142 -8.15 3.32 -14.82
N ASP A 143 -9.26 3.84 -14.30
CA ASP A 143 -9.36 5.13 -13.60
C ASP A 143 -10.42 5.04 -12.49
N ILE A 144 -10.46 6.08 -11.65
CA ILE A 144 -11.50 6.26 -10.62
C ILE A 144 -12.87 6.38 -11.32
N PRO A 145 -13.88 5.55 -10.99
CA PRO A 145 -15.20 5.62 -11.61
C PRO A 145 -15.93 6.90 -11.20
N GLU A 146 -16.79 7.40 -12.10
CA GLU A 146 -17.68 8.51 -11.80
C GLU A 146 -18.83 8.01 -10.91
N GLY A 147 -18.86 8.41 -9.65
CA GLY A 147 -19.94 8.09 -8.70
C GLY A 147 -19.49 7.22 -7.53
N GLU A 148 -20.47 6.61 -6.85
CA GLU A 148 -20.23 5.76 -5.67
C GLU A 148 -19.56 4.44 -6.06
N TRP A 149 -18.61 4.00 -5.24
CA TRP A 149 -17.98 2.69 -5.39
C TRP A 149 -18.14 1.86 -4.13
N PHE A 150 -18.38 0.56 -4.30
CA PHE A 150 -18.61 -0.38 -3.22
C PHE A 150 -17.66 -1.56 -3.31
N CYS A 151 -17.03 -1.91 -2.19
CA CYS A 151 -16.22 -3.12 -2.10
C CYS A 151 -17.07 -4.38 -2.30
N ALA A 152 -16.43 -5.53 -2.52
CA ALA A 152 -17.11 -6.80 -2.76
C ALA A 152 -18.08 -7.16 -1.60
N SER A 153 -17.65 -6.92 -0.35
CA SER A 153 -18.48 -7.15 0.83
C SER A 153 -19.72 -6.25 0.86
N CYS A 154 -19.56 -4.96 0.53
CA CYS A 154 -20.65 -4.00 0.38
C CYS A 154 -21.65 -4.37 -0.71
N THR A 155 -21.12 -4.79 -1.86
CA THR A 155 -21.95 -5.14 -3.00
C THR A 155 -22.76 -6.41 -2.72
N ALA A 156 -22.15 -7.41 -2.07
CA ALA A 156 -22.82 -8.65 -1.71
C ALA A 156 -23.99 -8.40 -0.74
N ARG A 157 -23.78 -7.63 0.34
CA ARG A 157 -24.86 -7.30 1.30
C ARG A 157 -26.00 -6.50 0.68
N ARG A 158 -25.70 -5.64 -0.29
CA ARG A 158 -26.72 -4.83 -0.98
C ARG A 158 -27.54 -5.63 -1.98
N SER A 159 -26.97 -6.72 -2.50
CA SER A 159 -27.63 -7.64 -3.44
C SER A 159 -28.57 -8.61 -2.74
N GLU A 160 -28.42 -8.77 -1.43
CA GLU A 160 -29.33 -9.54 -0.57
C GLU A 160 -30.55 -8.68 -0.23
N ALA A 161 -31.35 -8.36 -1.24
CA ALA A 161 -32.67 -7.77 -1.02
C ALA A 161 -33.51 -8.74 -0.17
N PRO A 162 -34.26 -8.26 0.85
CA PRO A 162 -35.19 -9.12 1.56
C PRO A 162 -36.17 -9.75 0.55
N PRO A 163 -36.56 -11.02 0.74
CA PRO A 163 -37.50 -11.68 -0.16
C PRO A 163 -38.76 -10.81 -0.30
N PRO A 164 -39.36 -10.69 -1.51
CA PRO A 164 -40.54 -9.87 -1.71
C PRO A 164 -41.62 -10.28 -0.71
N GLU A 165 -42.09 -9.32 0.10
CA GLU A 165 -43.18 -9.51 1.04
C GLU A 165 -44.38 -10.12 0.28
N PRO A 166 -45.01 -11.20 0.78
CA PRO A 166 -46.13 -11.81 0.08
C PRO A 166 -47.26 -10.78 -0.02
N ALA A 167 -47.65 -10.46 -1.25
CA ALA A 167 -48.71 -9.53 -1.59
C ALA A 167 -49.95 -9.79 -0.71
N GLN A 168 -50.29 -8.81 0.12
CA GLN A 168 -51.50 -8.83 0.93
C GLN A 168 -52.70 -8.83 -0.03
N ILE A 169 -53.36 -9.98 -0.18
CA ILE A 169 -54.61 -10.10 -0.93
C ILE A 169 -55.67 -9.34 -0.13
N THR A 170 -56.01 -8.14 -0.58
CA THR A 170 -57.14 -7.38 -0.03
C THR A 170 -58.42 -8.00 -0.55
N THR A 171 -58.99 -8.92 0.21
CA THR A 171 -60.36 -9.40 0.00
C THR A 171 -61.31 -8.29 0.46
N SER A 172 -62.02 -7.67 -0.48
CA SER A 172 -63.21 -6.82 -0.21
C SER A 172 -64.48 -7.62 -0.36
#